data_AF-A0A950BZ21-F1
#
_entry.id   AF-A0A950BZ21-F1
#
_cell.length_a   1.000
_cell.length_b   1.000
_cell.length_c   1.000
_cell.angle_alpha   90.00
_cell.angle_beta   90.00
_cell.angle_gamma   90.00
#
_symmetry.space_group_name_H-M   'P 1'
#
loop_
_entity.id
_entity.type
_entity.pdbx_description
1 polymer ?
#
loop_
_entity_poly.entity_id
_entity_poly.type
_entity_poly.pdbx_seq_one_letter_code
_entity_poly.pdbx_strand_id
1 'polypeptide(L)' 'YAHAHRELDRLLLPRVMEYARGSQHQAALLLGIARQTLRLKLRDLGLSITRPSEADEDDSG' A
#
# COMPACT_ATOMS: atom_id res chain seq x y z
N TYR A 1 9.92 -6.05 18.10
CA TYR A 1 9.62 -4.86 17.26
C TYR A 1 8.73 -5.16 16.04
N ALA A 2 8.96 -6.24 15.29
CA ALA A 2 8.20 -6.55 14.05
C ALA A 2 6.70 -6.92 14.24
N HIS A 3 6.26 -7.28 15.45
CA HIS A 3 4.85 -7.61 15.71
C HIS A 3 3.97 -6.36 15.80
N ALA A 4 4.37 -5.39 16.63
CA ALA A 4 3.66 -4.12 16.77
C ALA A 4 3.59 -3.36 15.43
N HIS A 5 4.66 -3.44 14.62
CA HIS A 5 4.67 -2.84 13.29
C HIS A 5 3.61 -3.44 12.36
N ARG A 6 3.39 -4.77 12.41
CA ARG A 6 2.36 -5.45 11.61
C ARG A 6 0.95 -5.12 12.07
N GLU A 7 0.70 -5.04 13.37
CA GLU A 7 -0.59 -4.62 13.90
C GLU A 7 -0.91 -3.16 13.53
N LEU A 8 0.07 -2.28 13.64
CA LEU A 8 -0.06 -0.90 13.21
C LEU A 8 -0.34 -0.82 11.71
N ASP A 9 0.46 -1.52 10.88
CA ASP A 9 0.28 -1.56 9.44
C ASP A 9 -1.13 -2.08 9.07
N ARG A 10 -1.64 -3.08 9.77
CA ARG A 10 -2.99 -3.63 9.54
C ARG A 10 -4.12 -2.63 9.78
N LEU A 11 -3.95 -1.68 10.69
CA LEU A 11 -4.92 -0.61 10.95
C LEU A 11 -4.69 0.61 10.07
N LEU A 12 -3.43 0.95 9.83
CA LEU A 12 -3.02 2.16 9.15
C LEU A 12 -3.17 2.03 7.63
N LEU A 13 -2.78 0.90 7.03
CA LEU A 13 -2.89 0.72 5.58
C LEU A 13 -4.32 0.81 5.06
N PRO A 14 -5.34 0.15 5.65
CA PRO A 14 -6.72 0.32 5.20
C PRO A 14 -7.19 1.77 5.28
N ARG A 15 -6.82 2.50 6.34
CA ARG A 15 -7.23 3.89 6.53
C ARG A 15 -6.57 4.83 5.52
N VAL A 16 -5.30 4.60 5.21
CA VAL A 16 -4.59 5.36 4.19
C VAL A 16 -5.10 5.01 2.80
N MET A 17 -5.44 3.75 2.53
CA MET A 17 -6.06 3.35 1.26
C MET A 17 -7.45 3.97 1.08
N GLU A 18 -8.25 4.05 2.14
CA GLU A 18 -9.54 4.76 2.15
C GLU A 18 -9.36 6.26 1.90
N TYR A 19 -8.40 6.89 2.58
CA TYR A 19 -8.07 8.30 2.40
C TYR A 19 -7.53 8.62 1.00
N ALA A 20 -6.71 7.73 0.45
CA ALA A 20 -6.18 7.80 -0.90
C ALA A 20 -7.19 7.37 -1.97
N ARG A 21 -8.45 7.07 -1.59
CA ARG A 21 -9.54 6.60 -2.46
C ARG A 21 -9.14 5.42 -3.36
N GLY A 22 -8.30 4.51 -2.87
CA GLY A 22 -7.80 3.38 -3.63
C GLY A 22 -6.51 3.62 -4.42
N SER A 23 -5.96 4.85 -4.44
CA SER A 23 -4.70 5.15 -5.12
C SER A 23 -3.49 4.75 -4.28
N GLN A 24 -2.77 3.70 -4.70
CA GLN A 24 -1.52 3.29 -4.05
C GLN A 24 -0.42 4.35 -4.14
N HIS A 25 -0.41 5.15 -5.21
CA HIS A 25 0.55 6.24 -5.37
C HIS A 25 0.32 7.33 -4.31
N GLN A 26 -0.93 7.75 -4.15
CA GLN A 26 -1.29 8.75 -3.17
C GLN A 26 -1.14 8.22 -1.74
N ALA A 27 -1.42 6.94 -1.50
CA ALA A 27 -1.16 6.28 -0.23
C ALA A 27 0.34 6.27 0.13
N ALA A 28 1.21 5.97 -0.84
CA ALA A 28 2.65 5.98 -0.64
C ALA A 28 3.18 7.38 -0.32
N LEU A 29 2.69 8.41 -1.04
CA LEU A 29 2.98 9.82 -0.74
C LEU A 29 2.49 10.22 0.65
N LEU A 30 1.28 9.80 1.04
CA LEU A 30 0.70 10.11 2.35
C LEU A 30 1.48 9.48 3.50
N LEU A 31 1.97 8.25 3.32
CA LEU A 31 2.84 7.58 4.29
C LEU A 31 4.29 8.08 4.25
N GLY A 32 4.70 8.80 3.20
CA GLY A 32 6.10 9.17 2.99
C GLY A 32 7.02 7.98 2.73
N ILE A 33 6.49 6.89 2.16
CA ILE A 33 7.25 5.67 1.84
C ILE A 33 7.30 5.44 0.33
N ALA A 34 8.30 4.67 -0.12
CA ALA A 34 8.36 4.22 -1.49
C ALA A 34 7.14 3.33 -1.83
N ARG A 35 6.64 3.42 -3.08
CA ARG A 35 5.52 2.58 -3.58
C ARG A 35 5.82 1.09 -3.43
N GLN A 36 7.07 0.68 -3.64
CA GLN A 36 7.51 -0.71 -3.48
C GLN A 36 7.35 -1.18 -2.02
N THR A 37 7.69 -0.33 -1.05
CA THR A 37 7.51 -0.62 0.38
C THR A 37 6.03 -0.74 0.75
N LEU A 38 5.18 0.14 0.21
CA LEU A 38 3.73 0.05 0.41
C LEU A 38 3.18 -1.26 -0.17
N ARG A 39 3.59 -1.63 -1.39
CA ARG A 39 3.18 -2.86 -2.06
C ARG A 39 3.61 -4.10 -1.29
N LEU A 40 4.84 -4.13 -0.76
CA LEU A 40 5.32 -5.21 0.09
C LEU A 40 4.46 -5.34 1.35
N LYS A 41 4.17 -4.24 2.05
CA LYS A 41 3.31 -4.23 3.25
C LYS A 41 1.88 -4.70 2.95
N LEU A 42 1.29 -4.27 1.84
CA LEU A 42 -0.04 -4.71 1.40
C LEU A 42 -0.07 -6.22 1.12
N ARG A 43 0.94 -6.73 0.41
CA ARG A 43 1.09 -8.16 0.12
C ARG A 43 1.28 -8.99 1.39
N ASP A 44 2.12 -8.53 2.31
CA ASP A 44 2.39 -9.21 3.60
C ASP A 44 1.13 -9.28 4.48
N LEU A 45 0.25 -8.28 4.39
CA LEU A 45 -1.02 -8.25 5.10
C LEU A 45 -2.14 -9.03 4.41
N GLY A 46 -1.90 -9.60 3.23
CA GLY A 46 -2.94 -10.25 2.42
C GLY A 46 -4.02 -9.28 1.94
N LEU A 47 -3.79 -7.97 2.07
CA LEU A 47 -4.62 -6.90 1.52
C LEU A 47 -4.26 -6.74 0.04
N SER A 48 -4.41 -7.80 -0.74
CA SER A 48 -4.41 -7.68 -2.20
C SER A 48 -5.63 -6.86 -2.56
N ILE A 49 -5.40 -5.59 -2.86
CA ILE A 49 -6.42 -4.69 -3.40
C ILE A 49 -6.79 -5.28 -4.76
N THR A 50 -7.86 -6.09 -4.77
CA THR A 50 -8.50 -6.59 -5.98
C THR A 50 -9.15 -5.41 -6.70
N ARG A 51 -8.31 -4.64 -7.37
CA ARG A 51 -8.66 -3.91 -8.59
C ARG A 51 -7.34 -3.57 -9.28
N PRO A 52 -7.00 -4.26 -10.39
CA PRO A 52 -5.97 -3.78 -11.28
C PRO A 52 -6.52 -2.52 -11.95
N SER A 53 -6.35 -1.38 -11.29
CA SER A 53 -6.49 -0.09 -11.95
C SER A 53 -5.19 0.14 -12.69
N GLU A 54 -5.13 -0.35 -13.95
CA GLU A 54 -4.36 0.14 -15.11
C GLU A 54 -3.25 1.18 -14.84
N ALA A 55 -2.31 0.87 -13.96
CA ALA A 55 -1.17 1.73 -13.63
C ALA A 55 0.12 0.90 -13.42
N ASP A 56 0.16 -0.28 -14.04
CA ASP A 56 1.34 -1.14 -14.21
C ASP A 56 1.72 -1.18 -15.70
N GLU A 57 1.81 -0.01 -16.36
CA GLU A 57 2.43 0.10 -17.70
C GLU A 57 3.80 0.81 -17.70
N ASP A 58 4.25 1.41 -16.60
CA ASP A 58 5.54 2.14 -16.56
C ASP A 58 6.59 1.50 -15.64
N ASP A 59 6.86 0.21 -15.82
CA ASP A 59 8.15 -0.40 -15.43
C ASP A 59 8.45 -1.61 -16.32
N SER A 60 8.55 -1.36 -17.62
CA SER A 60 9.11 -2.29 -18.59
C SER A 60 9.92 -1.52 -19.63
N GLY A 61 11.22 -1.39 -19.38
CA GLY A 61 12.26 -1.24 -20.41
C GLY A 61 12.52 0.17 -20.93
#